data_AF-A0AAV5RG81-F1
#
_entry.id   AF-A0AAV5RG81-F1
#
_cell.length_a   1.000
_cell.length_b   1.000
_cell.length_c   1.000
_cell.angle_alpha   90.00
_cell.angle_beta   90.00
_cell.angle_gamma   90.00
#
_symmetry.space_group_name_H-M   'P 1'
#
loop_
_entity.id
_entity.type
_entity.pdbx_description
1 polymer ?
#
loop_
_entity_poly.entity_id
_entity_poly.type
_entity_poly.pdbx_seq_one_letter_code
_entity_poly.pdbx_strand_id
1 'polypeptide(L)'
;MGIAPSKFAIAEKLSELSEKKEIPDNDDIWDSLLSPLASGVEATDGEFYALANIELVRKIRDKQPGNFIKLLQKISERLEGLLRSQAVGSQGVISSQICHCCRLITRMFPLVYEEEAQEVYDQVWKNAFSDQSGIGPSIIDSLRTLIHFHGFSIAITLPKDVSKVWETGVGCSVAEEHSVNYCKQRIYVVTALINVLSEPMYTLKHDYISLQYWSTTTTENAIFCSLLNWSLHYSYKLRATDDKYTLSVLCLELILISVTYQTSGNEKNRFSNLLSRICQQKDIEWILTKVCEGLNQRSTVVLWASFLWEFISQNRHVYSLEKLADCSTTIMKLATMKDDTPLTRLASFILLTLSRISPLSAEKIGPSILEYLYANRDNLSVLEIESATFIDTLWNCAPYMDLTQLERTEFNELLKVPNKEVSEYLSTILSLTKNSLSEDKGNADVVWEPVEFSWNKERRRWYLTIIYGNVYKTNLRIYAKTEIVLFKVEETPKLFSNDSPAEALHSASELATDVMKSATSFLGR
;
A
#
# COMPACT_ATOMS: atom_id res chain seq x y z
N MET A 1 34.44 -10.36 29.66
CA MET A 1 34.28 -11.22 28.47
C MET A 1 34.20 -10.30 27.27
N GLY A 2 35.23 -10.31 26.43
CA GLY A 2 35.52 -9.26 25.44
C GLY A 2 34.60 -9.33 24.22
N ILE A 3 33.98 -8.19 23.90
CA ILE A 3 33.23 -7.95 22.67
C ILE A 3 34.27 -7.80 21.55
N ALA A 4 34.20 -8.63 20.50
CA ALA A 4 35.23 -8.70 19.46
C ALA A 4 35.37 -7.38 18.67
N PRO A 5 36.61 -6.91 18.38
CA PRO A 5 36.90 -5.63 17.74
C PRO A 5 36.36 -5.48 16.31
N SER A 6 35.97 -6.56 15.64
CA SER A 6 35.36 -6.50 14.30
C SER A 6 33.97 -5.85 14.29
N LYS A 7 33.20 -5.94 15.38
CA LYS A 7 31.77 -5.54 15.40
C LYS A 7 31.55 -4.02 15.31
N PHE A 8 32.48 -3.19 15.81
CA PHE A 8 32.36 -1.73 15.77
C PHE A 8 32.86 -1.10 14.47
N ALA A 9 33.47 -1.90 13.58
CA ALA A 9 34.11 -1.39 12.36
C ALA A 9 33.14 -0.61 11.46
N ILE A 10 31.88 -1.04 11.32
CA ILE A 10 30.90 -0.33 10.49
C ILE A 10 30.59 1.06 11.06
N ALA A 11 30.31 1.16 12.37
CA ALA A 11 29.98 2.44 13.01
C ALA A 11 31.16 3.42 12.97
N GLU A 12 32.38 2.92 13.19
CA GLU A 12 33.60 3.70 13.10
C GLU A 12 33.82 4.24 11.67
N LYS A 13 33.71 3.37 10.65
CA LYS A 13 33.88 3.76 9.24
C LYS A 13 32.77 4.70 8.76
N LEU A 14 31.54 4.53 9.22
CA LEU A 14 30.45 5.50 8.99
C LEU A 14 30.72 6.85 9.68
N SER A 15 31.33 6.87 10.87
CA SER A 15 31.74 8.12 11.52
C SER A 15 32.82 8.82 10.71
N GLU A 16 33.81 8.06 10.21
CA GLU A 16 34.89 8.54 9.37
C GLU A 16 34.37 9.22 8.09
N LEU A 17 33.34 8.65 7.46
CA LEU A 17 32.63 9.26 6.32
C LEU A 17 31.99 10.62 6.63
N SER A 18 31.58 10.86 7.89
CA SER A 18 30.98 12.13 8.31
C SER A 18 32.00 13.23 8.65
N GLU A 19 33.26 12.84 8.84
CA GLU A 19 34.34 13.71 9.32
C GLU A 19 35.31 14.09 8.20
N LYS A 20 35.66 13.14 7.33
CA LYS A 20 36.58 13.37 6.22
C LYS A 20 35.87 14.03 5.04
N LYS A 21 36.45 15.12 4.53
CA LYS A 21 35.96 15.76 3.30
C LYS A 21 36.48 15.02 2.07
N GLU A 22 35.56 14.66 1.16
CA GLU A 22 35.86 14.11 -0.17
C GLU A 22 36.82 12.91 -0.15
N ILE A 23 36.33 11.77 0.31
CA ILE A 23 37.11 10.53 0.32
C ILE A 23 37.39 10.08 -1.13
N PRO A 24 38.65 9.74 -1.49
CA PRO A 24 38.99 9.26 -2.83
C PRO A 24 38.22 8.00 -3.24
N ASP A 25 37.97 7.85 -4.55
CA ASP A 25 37.22 6.72 -5.11
C ASP A 25 37.86 5.34 -4.84
N ASN A 26 39.18 5.30 -4.73
CA ASN A 26 39.97 4.09 -4.53
C ASN A 26 40.33 3.81 -3.06
N ASP A 27 39.71 4.53 -2.12
CA ASP A 27 39.99 4.35 -0.69
C ASP A 27 39.41 3.02 -0.18
N ASP A 28 40.20 2.26 0.59
CA ASP A 28 39.84 0.96 1.14
C ASP A 28 38.60 1.00 2.05
N ILE A 29 38.23 2.19 2.55
CA ILE A 29 37.01 2.39 3.35
C ILE A 29 35.75 1.90 2.61
N TRP A 30 35.68 2.06 1.28
CA TRP A 30 34.51 1.65 0.50
C TRP A 30 34.37 0.13 0.51
N ASP A 31 35.45 -0.59 0.22
CA ASP A 31 35.45 -2.05 0.23
C ASP A 31 35.21 -2.61 1.64
N SER A 32 35.75 -1.94 2.67
CA SER A 32 35.51 -2.31 4.06
C SER A 32 34.06 -2.12 4.49
N LEU A 33 33.36 -1.09 3.98
CA LEU A 33 31.95 -0.85 4.30
C LEU A 33 31.01 -1.78 3.55
N LEU A 34 31.36 -2.16 2.33
CA LEU A 34 30.57 -3.05 1.48
C LEU A 34 30.76 -4.54 1.81
N SER A 35 31.86 -4.89 2.48
CA SER A 35 32.12 -6.26 2.91
C SER A 35 31.37 -6.58 4.20
N PRO A 36 30.63 -7.71 4.28
CA PRO A 36 30.03 -8.15 5.52
C PRO A 36 31.11 -8.41 6.57
N LEU A 37 30.78 -8.18 7.84
CA LEU A 37 31.70 -8.34 8.96
C LEU A 37 32.43 -9.70 8.89
N ALA A 38 33.77 -9.65 8.80
CA ALA A 38 34.64 -10.79 8.51
C ALA A 38 34.60 -11.93 9.55
N SER A 39 33.92 -11.78 10.68
CA SER A 39 34.01 -12.69 11.83
C SER A 39 33.15 -13.96 11.76
N GLY A 40 32.52 -14.30 10.63
CA GLY A 40 31.72 -15.53 10.47
C GLY A 40 30.43 -15.59 11.31
N VAL A 41 30.21 -14.60 12.18
CA VAL A 41 28.95 -14.31 12.86
C VAL A 41 28.35 -13.11 12.15
N GLU A 42 27.36 -13.34 11.29
CA GLU A 42 26.56 -12.26 10.72
C GLU A 42 25.92 -11.48 11.89
N ALA A 43 26.12 -10.16 11.92
CA ALA A 43 25.38 -9.32 12.85
C ALA A 43 23.88 -9.55 12.61
N THR A 44 23.13 -9.71 13.70
CA THR A 44 21.66 -9.71 13.61
C THR A 44 21.20 -8.38 13.00
N ASP A 45 20.03 -8.35 12.37
CA ASP A 45 19.50 -7.11 11.78
C ASP A 45 19.44 -5.97 12.80
N GLY A 46 19.02 -6.27 14.04
CA GLY A 46 19.02 -5.31 15.13
C GLY A 46 20.40 -4.77 15.48
N GLU A 47 21.44 -5.62 15.51
CA GLU A 47 22.82 -5.17 15.71
C GLU A 47 23.31 -4.29 14.54
N PHE A 48 23.03 -4.68 13.30
CA PHE A 48 23.42 -3.89 12.13
C PHE A 48 22.80 -2.48 12.18
N TYR A 49 21.49 -2.38 12.38
CA TYR A 49 20.82 -1.08 12.40
C TYR A 49 21.20 -0.25 13.64
N ALA A 50 21.54 -0.89 14.77
CA ALA A 50 22.08 -0.18 15.92
C ALA A 50 23.46 0.44 15.63
N LEU A 51 24.35 -0.29 14.93
CA LEU A 51 25.68 0.17 14.55
C LEU A 51 25.62 1.24 13.46
N ALA A 52 24.88 0.97 12.39
CA ALA A 52 24.57 1.94 11.35
C ALA A 52 23.37 2.78 11.79
N ASN A 53 23.44 3.48 12.93
CA ASN A 53 22.34 4.31 13.43
C ASN A 53 21.93 5.38 12.39
N ILE A 54 20.62 5.64 12.24
CA ILE A 54 20.10 6.65 11.32
C ILE A 54 20.75 8.02 11.54
N GLU A 55 20.97 8.43 12.78
CA GLU A 55 21.53 9.76 13.08
C GLU A 55 22.97 9.89 12.57
N LEU A 56 23.73 8.80 12.64
CA LEU A 56 25.08 8.75 12.10
C LEU A 56 25.05 8.86 10.58
N VAL A 57 24.17 8.09 9.93
CA VAL A 57 24.04 8.10 8.47
C VAL A 57 23.50 9.45 7.97
N ARG A 58 22.58 10.07 8.71
CA ARG A 58 22.07 11.43 8.46
C ARG A 58 23.17 12.47 8.59
N LYS A 59 24.03 12.36 9.61
CA LYS A 59 25.20 13.23 9.77
C LYS A 59 26.17 13.14 8.58
N ILE A 60 26.35 11.95 7.97
CA ILE A 60 27.15 11.82 6.73
C ILE A 60 26.50 12.63 5.61
N ARG A 61 25.20 12.46 5.39
CA ARG A 61 24.44 13.21 4.37
C ARG A 61 24.57 14.72 4.58
N ASP A 62 24.36 15.20 5.79
CA ASP A 62 24.29 16.64 6.08
C ASP A 62 25.67 17.30 6.05
N LYS A 63 26.71 16.62 6.55
CA LYS A 63 28.06 17.19 6.64
C LYS A 63 28.92 16.93 5.40
N GLN A 64 28.74 15.78 4.76
CA GLN A 64 29.53 15.29 3.64
C GLN A 64 28.62 14.63 2.58
N PRO A 65 27.71 15.38 1.94
CA PRO A 65 26.76 14.84 0.97
C PRO A 65 27.45 14.11 -0.20
N GLY A 66 28.64 14.57 -0.61
CA GLY A 66 29.45 13.90 -1.63
C GLY A 66 29.84 12.47 -1.23
N ASN A 67 30.26 12.25 0.02
CA ASN A 67 30.58 10.91 0.53
C ASN A 67 29.31 10.04 0.62
N PHE A 68 28.17 10.61 0.98
CA PHE A 68 26.88 9.91 1.02
C PHE A 68 26.45 9.42 -0.37
N ILE A 69 26.48 10.31 -1.37
CA ILE A 69 26.18 9.97 -2.77
C ILE A 69 27.17 8.91 -3.27
N LYS A 70 28.46 9.07 -2.95
CA LYS A 70 29.49 8.12 -3.36
C LYS A 70 29.28 6.74 -2.77
N LEU A 71 28.84 6.65 -1.51
CA LEU A 71 28.49 5.38 -0.89
C LEU A 71 27.32 4.70 -1.62
N LEU A 72 26.26 5.43 -1.98
CA LEU A 72 25.16 4.87 -2.79
C LEU A 72 25.65 4.39 -4.16
N GLN A 73 26.50 5.15 -4.83
CA GLN A 73 27.13 4.75 -6.09
C GLN A 73 27.94 3.46 -5.93
N LYS A 74 28.77 3.36 -4.89
CA LYS A 74 29.57 2.17 -4.59
C LYS A 74 28.70 0.94 -4.27
N ILE A 75 27.58 1.13 -3.59
CA ILE A 75 26.60 0.06 -3.36
C ILE A 75 26.00 -0.42 -4.69
N SER A 76 25.62 0.50 -5.58
CA SER A 76 25.09 0.16 -6.91
C SER A 76 26.12 -0.63 -7.73
N GLU A 77 27.36 -0.11 -7.83
CA GLU A 77 28.46 -0.77 -8.56
C GLU A 77 28.74 -2.17 -8.00
N ARG A 78 28.67 -2.34 -6.67
CA ARG A 78 28.87 -3.63 -6.01
C ARG A 78 27.76 -4.62 -6.33
N LEU A 79 26.50 -4.20 -6.26
CA LEU A 79 25.36 -5.05 -6.59
C LEU A 79 25.44 -5.54 -8.05
N GLU A 80 25.71 -4.64 -8.98
CA GLU A 80 25.89 -5.02 -10.38
C GLU A 80 27.06 -5.98 -10.60
N GLY A 81 28.18 -5.76 -9.91
CA GLY A 81 29.33 -6.67 -9.92
C GLY A 81 28.96 -8.07 -9.42
N LEU A 82 28.18 -8.15 -8.34
CA LEU A 82 27.73 -9.42 -7.77
C LEU A 82 26.74 -10.14 -8.70
N LEU A 83 25.82 -9.41 -9.31
CA LEU A 83 24.87 -9.94 -10.29
C LEU A 83 25.56 -10.51 -11.54
N ARG A 84 26.68 -9.92 -11.97
CA ARG A 84 27.52 -10.44 -13.06
C ARG A 84 28.33 -11.68 -12.64
N SER A 85 28.64 -11.84 -11.36
CA SER A 85 29.45 -12.95 -10.85
C SER A 85 28.62 -14.24 -10.69
N GLN A 86 28.51 -15.06 -11.73
CA GLN A 86 27.84 -16.37 -11.68
C GLN A 86 28.72 -17.49 -11.08
N ALA A 87 29.51 -17.21 -10.04
CA ALA A 87 30.46 -18.21 -9.52
C ALA A 87 29.76 -19.30 -8.69
N VAL A 88 29.82 -20.54 -9.18
CA VAL A 88 29.11 -21.73 -8.64
C VAL A 88 29.62 -22.21 -7.26
N GLY A 89 30.71 -21.63 -6.72
CA GLY A 89 31.33 -22.07 -5.45
C GLY A 89 31.25 -21.10 -4.26
N SER A 90 30.80 -19.86 -4.45
CA SER A 90 30.83 -18.78 -3.43
C SER A 90 29.45 -18.21 -3.10
N GLN A 91 28.38 -18.95 -3.41
CA GLN A 91 26.98 -18.47 -3.32
C GLN A 91 26.59 -17.98 -1.93
N GLY A 92 27.08 -18.59 -0.85
CA GLY A 92 26.85 -18.10 0.52
C GLY A 92 27.47 -16.73 0.78
N VAL A 93 28.69 -16.50 0.29
CA VAL A 93 29.40 -15.22 0.42
C VAL A 93 28.75 -14.14 -0.45
N ILE A 94 28.41 -14.47 -1.70
CA ILE A 94 27.69 -13.56 -2.60
C ILE A 94 26.35 -13.17 -1.99
N SER A 95 25.59 -14.15 -1.48
CA SER A 95 24.30 -13.90 -0.83
C SER A 95 24.43 -12.96 0.37
N SER A 96 25.40 -13.20 1.25
CA SER A 96 25.65 -12.35 2.42
C SER A 96 26.01 -10.92 2.01
N GLN A 97 26.83 -10.75 0.96
CA GLN A 97 27.18 -9.43 0.42
C GLN A 97 25.97 -8.70 -0.19
N ILE A 98 25.12 -9.41 -0.93
CA ILE A 98 23.88 -8.85 -1.46
C ILE A 98 22.95 -8.40 -0.33
N CYS A 99 22.75 -9.25 0.68
CA CYS A 99 21.94 -8.91 1.86
C CYS A 99 22.49 -7.68 2.58
N HIS A 100 23.81 -7.59 2.75
CA HIS A 100 24.47 -6.43 3.35
C HIS A 100 24.24 -5.14 2.55
N CYS A 101 24.36 -5.19 1.21
CA CYS A 101 24.02 -4.08 0.34
C CYS A 101 22.55 -3.66 0.49
N CYS A 102 21.63 -4.63 0.56
CA CYS A 102 20.20 -4.37 0.77
C CYS A 102 19.93 -3.67 2.12
N ARG A 103 20.64 -4.04 3.19
CA ARG A 103 20.55 -3.39 4.50
C ARG A 103 21.07 -1.94 4.47
N LEU A 104 22.19 -1.69 3.78
CA LEU A 104 22.70 -0.33 3.58
C LEU A 104 21.71 0.53 2.78
N ILE A 105 21.16 0.00 1.68
CA ILE A 105 20.10 0.66 0.89
C ILE A 105 18.90 1.01 1.77
N THR A 106 18.41 0.03 2.53
CA THR A 106 17.30 0.19 3.48
C THR A 106 17.59 1.31 4.48
N ARG A 107 18.85 1.47 4.90
CA ARG A 107 19.22 2.50 5.87
C ARG A 107 19.39 3.89 5.25
N MET A 108 19.85 3.96 4.01
CA MET A 108 20.24 5.22 3.37
C MET A 108 19.11 5.87 2.55
N PHE A 109 18.32 5.10 1.80
CA PHE A 109 17.33 5.66 0.88
C PHE A 109 16.27 6.57 1.51
N PRO A 110 15.72 6.24 2.70
CA PRO A 110 14.88 7.18 3.46
C PRO A 110 15.44 8.60 3.55
N LEU A 111 16.76 8.72 3.76
CA LEU A 111 17.45 9.99 3.95
C LEU A 111 17.69 10.75 2.64
N VAL A 112 17.54 10.10 1.48
CA VAL A 112 17.55 10.75 0.17
C VAL A 112 16.30 11.62 -0.02
N TYR A 113 15.21 11.30 0.68
CA TYR A 113 13.91 11.93 0.50
C TYR A 113 13.56 12.98 1.55
N GLU A 114 14.34 13.10 2.63
CA GLU A 114 14.16 14.17 3.61
C GLU A 114 14.34 15.55 2.94
N GLU A 115 13.65 16.57 3.44
CA GLU A 115 13.56 17.90 2.82
C GLU A 115 14.95 18.56 2.68
N GLU A 116 15.84 18.32 3.63
CA GLU A 116 17.21 18.83 3.66
C GLU A 116 18.13 18.15 2.62
N ALA A 117 17.69 17.06 1.99
CA ALA A 117 18.50 16.22 1.12
C ALA A 117 18.41 16.57 -0.36
N GLN A 118 17.88 17.76 -0.74
CA GLN A 118 17.58 18.09 -2.13
C GLN A 118 18.77 17.90 -3.10
N GLU A 119 19.99 18.28 -2.71
CA GLU A 119 21.20 18.03 -3.53
C GLU A 119 21.45 16.54 -3.77
N VAL A 120 21.29 15.73 -2.72
CA VAL A 120 21.46 14.27 -2.78
C VAL A 120 20.37 13.65 -3.65
N TYR A 121 19.12 14.07 -3.46
CA TYR A 121 17.99 13.65 -4.29
C TYR A 121 18.26 13.88 -5.79
N ASP A 122 18.68 15.10 -6.14
CA ASP A 122 18.92 15.49 -7.53
C ASP A 122 20.04 14.67 -8.18
N GLN A 123 21.08 14.31 -7.43
CA GLN A 123 22.16 13.45 -7.94
C GLN A 123 21.78 11.98 -8.04
N VAL A 124 21.03 11.45 -7.07
CA VAL A 124 20.58 10.05 -7.07
C VAL A 124 19.62 9.78 -8.23
N TRP A 125 18.70 10.70 -8.48
CA TRP A 125 17.68 10.59 -9.54
C TRP A 125 18.07 11.32 -10.83
N LYS A 126 19.31 11.82 -10.91
CA LYS A 126 19.84 12.41 -12.13
C LYS A 126 19.73 11.42 -13.28
N ASN A 127 19.26 11.90 -14.43
CA ASN A 127 19.17 11.09 -15.65
C ASN A 127 18.32 9.81 -15.47
N ALA A 128 17.30 9.84 -14.60
CA ALA A 128 16.52 8.66 -14.22
C ALA A 128 15.94 7.87 -15.41
N PHE A 129 15.63 8.56 -16.51
CA PHE A 129 15.04 7.97 -17.71
C PHE A 129 15.96 8.03 -18.94
N SER A 130 17.26 8.24 -18.75
CA SER A 130 18.24 8.25 -19.84
C SER A 130 18.89 6.87 -20.03
N ASP A 131 19.54 6.66 -21.18
CA ASP A 131 20.29 5.42 -21.46
C ASP A 131 21.43 5.15 -20.46
N GLN A 132 21.96 6.20 -19.81
CA GLN A 132 22.90 6.08 -18.71
C GLN A 132 22.13 6.19 -17.39
N SER A 133 21.64 5.05 -16.91
CA SER A 133 20.91 4.94 -15.65
C SER A 133 21.67 5.61 -14.50
N GLY A 134 21.01 6.56 -13.83
CA GLY A 134 21.50 7.16 -12.60
C GLY A 134 21.54 6.15 -11.43
N ILE A 135 22.01 6.60 -10.26
CA ILE A 135 22.18 5.74 -9.08
C ILE A 135 20.87 5.09 -8.66
N GLY A 136 19.78 5.87 -8.57
CA GLY A 136 18.46 5.37 -8.20
C GLY A 136 17.93 4.27 -9.14
N PRO A 137 17.82 4.54 -10.46
CA PRO A 137 17.47 3.53 -11.47
C PRO A 137 18.30 2.25 -11.40
N SER A 138 19.64 2.36 -11.35
CA SER A 138 20.53 1.19 -11.31
C SER A 138 20.33 0.32 -10.07
N ILE A 139 20.03 0.95 -8.92
CA ILE A 139 19.66 0.24 -7.69
C ILE A 139 18.30 -0.46 -7.85
N ILE A 140 17.29 0.22 -8.42
CA ILE A 140 15.98 -0.41 -8.70
C ILE A 140 16.14 -1.62 -9.63
N ASP A 141 16.91 -1.49 -10.71
CA ASP A 141 17.11 -2.56 -11.69
C ASP A 141 17.89 -3.75 -11.11
N SER A 142 18.87 -3.48 -10.26
CA SER A 142 19.60 -4.51 -9.52
C SER A 142 18.68 -5.25 -8.56
N LEU A 143 17.90 -4.53 -7.74
CA LEU A 143 16.94 -5.14 -6.81
C LEU A 143 15.83 -5.90 -7.54
N ARG A 144 15.35 -5.39 -8.68
CA ARG A 144 14.40 -6.08 -9.55
C ARG A 144 14.94 -7.44 -10.00
N THR A 145 16.19 -7.47 -10.45
CA THR A 145 16.87 -8.70 -10.88
C THR A 145 17.04 -9.68 -9.71
N LEU A 146 17.34 -9.18 -8.52
CA LEU A 146 17.47 -9.99 -7.30
C LEU A 146 16.18 -10.69 -6.87
N ILE A 147 14.99 -10.28 -7.33
CA ILE A 147 13.73 -10.99 -7.06
C ILE A 147 13.77 -12.41 -7.64
N HIS A 148 14.41 -12.62 -8.79
CA HIS A 148 14.54 -13.93 -9.45
C HIS A 148 16.00 -14.32 -9.73
N PHE A 149 16.90 -13.97 -8.82
CA PHE A 149 18.32 -14.30 -8.95
C PHE A 149 18.60 -15.74 -8.47
N HIS A 150 19.17 -16.53 -9.37
CA HIS A 150 19.46 -17.95 -9.15
C HIS A 150 20.52 -18.14 -8.08
N GLY A 151 20.25 -19.04 -7.13
CA GLY A 151 21.10 -19.30 -5.97
C GLY A 151 20.93 -18.31 -4.82
N PHE A 152 20.10 -17.28 -4.98
CA PHE A 152 19.87 -16.26 -3.96
C PHE A 152 18.39 -16.13 -3.57
N SER A 153 17.49 -15.92 -4.53
CA SER A 153 16.05 -15.78 -4.28
C SER A 153 15.24 -16.95 -4.83
N ILE A 154 15.84 -17.76 -5.70
CA ILE A 154 15.31 -18.99 -6.29
C ILE A 154 16.46 -20.01 -6.40
N ALA A 155 16.15 -21.30 -6.56
CA ALA A 155 17.16 -22.33 -6.75
C ALA A 155 18.07 -22.07 -7.96
N ILE A 156 19.33 -22.52 -7.87
CA ILE A 156 20.31 -22.43 -8.96
C ILE A 156 19.83 -23.18 -10.20
N THR A 157 19.25 -24.37 -9.98
CA THR A 157 18.77 -25.23 -11.06
C THR A 157 17.26 -25.39 -10.91
N LEU A 158 16.51 -24.61 -11.68
CA LEU A 158 15.09 -24.86 -11.85
C LEU A 158 14.89 -25.91 -12.95
N PRO A 159 14.07 -26.96 -12.72
CA PRO A 159 13.64 -27.84 -13.79
C PRO A 159 12.97 -27.03 -14.92
N LYS A 160 13.07 -27.51 -16.16
CA LYS A 160 12.55 -26.78 -17.35
C LYS A 160 11.06 -26.42 -17.26
N ASP A 161 10.29 -27.20 -16.50
CA ASP A 161 8.85 -27.03 -16.35
C ASP A 161 8.45 -26.15 -15.14
N VAL A 162 9.43 -25.68 -14.35
CA VAL A 162 9.19 -24.89 -13.14
C VAL A 162 9.36 -23.40 -13.44
N SER A 163 8.33 -22.61 -13.10
CA SER A 163 8.35 -21.16 -13.26
C SER A 163 9.32 -20.49 -12.29
N LYS A 164 9.87 -19.32 -12.66
CA LYS A 164 10.62 -18.45 -11.74
C LYS A 164 9.73 -17.79 -10.65
N VAL A 165 8.41 -17.97 -10.73
CA VAL A 165 7.45 -17.50 -9.72
C VAL A 165 7.61 -18.30 -8.42
N TRP A 166 7.69 -17.59 -7.30
CA TRP A 166 8.07 -18.16 -6.00
C TRP A 166 7.08 -19.18 -5.44
N GLU A 167 5.79 -19.03 -5.75
CA GLU A 167 4.71 -19.88 -5.25
C GLU A 167 3.64 -20.09 -6.33
N THR A 168 2.94 -21.22 -6.22
CA THR A 168 1.81 -21.55 -7.10
C THR A 168 0.65 -20.58 -6.89
N GLY A 169 -0.21 -20.39 -7.88
CA GLY A 169 -1.35 -19.49 -7.79
C GLY A 169 -1.64 -18.81 -9.12
N VAL A 170 -1.93 -17.51 -9.06
CA VAL A 170 -2.22 -16.70 -10.24
C VAL A 170 -1.04 -16.74 -11.19
N GLY A 171 -1.31 -17.12 -12.45
CA GLY A 171 -0.30 -17.20 -13.51
C GLY A 171 0.80 -18.24 -13.29
N CYS A 172 0.69 -19.15 -12.32
CA CYS A 172 1.70 -20.18 -12.05
C CYS A 172 1.09 -21.46 -11.46
N SER A 173 1.09 -22.55 -12.22
CA SER A 173 0.59 -23.86 -11.77
C SER A 173 1.65 -24.72 -11.07
N VAL A 174 2.93 -24.52 -11.38
CA VAL A 174 4.05 -25.28 -10.83
C VAL A 174 5.11 -24.28 -10.37
N ALA A 175 5.35 -24.27 -9.07
CA ALA A 175 6.38 -23.44 -8.44
C ALA A 175 7.44 -24.31 -7.77
N GLU A 176 8.51 -23.67 -7.32
CA GLU A 176 9.63 -24.32 -6.67
C GLU A 176 9.26 -24.87 -5.27
N GLU A 177 9.43 -26.17 -5.01
CA GLU A 177 9.12 -26.81 -3.71
C GLU A 177 9.96 -26.26 -2.53
N HIS A 178 11.11 -25.63 -2.80
CA HIS A 178 12.06 -25.16 -1.78
C HIS A 178 12.00 -23.65 -1.53
N SER A 179 10.88 -23.01 -1.87
CA SER A 179 10.66 -21.55 -1.77
C SER A 179 11.03 -20.97 -0.39
N VAL A 180 10.90 -21.75 0.68
CA VAL A 180 11.15 -21.36 2.07
C VAL A 180 12.63 -21.07 2.35
N ASN A 181 13.55 -21.72 1.64
CA ASN A 181 15.00 -21.60 1.89
C ASN A 181 15.53 -20.20 1.57
N TYR A 182 14.78 -19.42 0.80
CA TYR A 182 15.16 -18.09 0.33
C TYR A 182 14.34 -16.96 0.98
N CYS A 183 13.49 -17.26 1.98
CA CYS A 183 12.63 -16.27 2.62
C CYS A 183 13.41 -15.03 3.10
N LYS A 184 14.55 -15.24 3.79
CA LYS A 184 15.35 -14.14 4.33
C LYS A 184 15.92 -13.25 3.24
N GLN A 185 16.48 -13.84 2.19
CA GLN A 185 17.03 -13.13 1.04
C GLN A 185 15.94 -12.28 0.37
N ARG A 186 14.76 -12.85 0.16
CA ARG A 186 13.59 -12.15 -0.38
C ARG A 186 13.13 -11.00 0.52
N ILE A 187 13.11 -11.20 1.85
CA ILE A 187 12.80 -10.13 2.82
C ILE A 187 13.73 -8.95 2.63
N TYR A 188 15.05 -9.16 2.54
CA TYR A 188 16.00 -8.06 2.34
C TYR A 188 15.76 -7.31 1.03
N VAL A 189 15.52 -8.00 -0.08
CA VAL A 189 15.27 -7.38 -1.39
C VAL A 189 13.97 -6.58 -1.38
N VAL A 190 12.88 -7.18 -0.90
CA VAL A 190 11.56 -6.52 -0.87
C VAL A 190 11.58 -5.33 0.08
N THR A 191 12.24 -5.45 1.24
CA THR A 191 12.43 -4.33 2.18
C THR A 191 13.24 -3.20 1.54
N ALA A 192 14.34 -3.52 0.85
CA ALA A 192 15.14 -2.52 0.15
C ALA A 192 14.33 -1.81 -0.95
N LEU A 193 13.55 -2.55 -1.74
CA LEU A 193 12.65 -1.97 -2.74
C LEU A 193 11.61 -1.04 -2.12
N ILE A 194 10.92 -1.45 -1.06
CA ILE A 194 9.94 -0.59 -0.37
C ILE A 194 10.59 0.72 0.09
N ASN A 195 11.81 0.65 0.62
CA ASN A 195 12.52 1.84 1.09
C ASN A 195 13.04 2.73 -0.04
N VAL A 196 13.48 2.14 -1.15
CA VAL A 196 13.79 2.91 -2.37
C VAL A 196 12.52 3.57 -2.92
N LEU A 197 11.35 2.95 -2.80
CA LEU A 197 10.07 3.49 -3.30
C LEU A 197 9.30 4.33 -2.26
N SER A 198 9.94 4.67 -1.14
CA SER A 198 9.31 5.36 -0.01
C SER A 198 9.20 6.88 -0.17
N GLU A 199 9.55 7.43 -1.34
CA GLU A 199 9.49 8.88 -1.63
C GLU A 199 8.18 9.57 -1.19
N PRO A 200 6.98 8.99 -1.39
CA PRO A 200 5.73 9.60 -0.94
C PRO A 200 5.58 9.73 0.57
N MET A 201 6.43 9.05 1.35
CA MET A 201 6.46 9.13 2.81
C MET A 201 7.12 10.40 3.33
N TYR A 202 7.81 11.15 2.46
CA TYR A 202 8.61 12.32 2.84
C TYR A 202 8.19 13.59 2.10
N THR A 203 7.55 13.47 0.94
CA THR A 203 7.15 14.63 0.14
C THR A 203 5.73 14.50 -0.43
N LEU A 204 5.07 15.65 -0.63
CA LEU A 204 3.71 15.77 -1.19
C LEU A 204 3.71 16.03 -2.71
N LYS A 205 4.86 15.87 -3.37
CA LYS A 205 4.98 15.89 -4.84
C LYS A 205 4.06 14.82 -5.45
N HIS A 206 3.59 15.01 -6.69
CA HIS A 206 2.78 13.97 -7.35
C HIS A 206 3.61 13.12 -8.32
N ASP A 207 4.73 13.65 -8.77
CA ASP A 207 5.62 13.01 -9.75
C ASP A 207 6.79 12.37 -9.00
N TYR A 208 6.51 11.28 -8.28
CA TYR A 208 7.53 10.54 -7.53
C TYR A 208 8.42 9.78 -8.50
N ILE A 209 9.64 10.26 -8.74
CA ILE A 209 10.54 9.71 -9.78
C ILE A 209 10.82 8.24 -9.54
N SER A 210 11.01 7.84 -8.27
CA SER A 210 11.26 6.46 -7.88
C SER A 210 10.12 5.51 -8.29
N LEU A 211 8.87 5.90 -8.01
CA LEU A 211 7.67 5.15 -8.36
C LEU A 211 7.35 5.21 -9.85
N GLN A 212 7.57 6.36 -10.50
CA GLN A 212 7.45 6.48 -11.95
C GLN A 212 8.37 5.48 -12.63
N TYR A 213 9.66 5.49 -12.29
CA TYR A 213 10.62 4.56 -12.85
C TYR A 213 10.20 3.10 -12.62
N TRP A 214 9.89 2.73 -11.37
CA TRP A 214 9.47 1.37 -11.03
C TRP A 214 8.23 0.92 -11.81
N SER A 215 7.20 1.76 -11.88
CA SER A 215 5.91 1.42 -12.48
C SER A 215 5.92 1.41 -14.01
N THR A 216 6.81 2.15 -14.66
CA THR A 216 6.86 2.27 -16.13
C THR A 216 7.95 1.44 -16.79
N THR A 217 8.98 1.00 -16.05
CA THR A 217 10.05 0.15 -16.59
C THR A 217 9.89 -1.33 -16.28
N THR A 218 9.13 -1.71 -15.24
CA THR A 218 8.94 -3.13 -14.89
C THR A 218 8.07 -3.85 -15.92
N THR A 219 8.66 -4.80 -16.65
CA THR A 219 7.99 -5.61 -17.69
C THR A 219 7.59 -7.01 -17.23
N GLU A 220 8.11 -7.46 -16.09
CA GLU A 220 8.06 -8.88 -15.74
C GLU A 220 6.80 -9.27 -14.97
N ASN A 221 5.84 -9.91 -15.65
CA ASN A 221 4.65 -10.50 -15.02
C ASN A 221 5.01 -11.44 -13.85
N ALA A 222 6.14 -12.14 -13.95
CA ALA A 222 6.60 -13.07 -12.93
C ALA A 222 6.88 -12.38 -11.59
N ILE A 223 7.31 -11.11 -11.58
CA ILE A 223 7.58 -10.37 -10.33
C ILE A 223 6.25 -10.15 -9.62
N PHE A 224 5.27 -9.62 -10.34
CA PHE A 224 3.93 -9.42 -9.82
C PHE A 224 3.31 -10.72 -9.31
N CYS A 225 3.39 -11.81 -10.08
CA CYS A 225 2.89 -13.13 -9.65
C CYS A 225 3.64 -13.67 -8.42
N SER A 226 4.96 -13.49 -8.33
CA SER A 226 5.76 -13.90 -7.15
C SER A 226 5.28 -13.20 -5.88
N LEU A 227 5.14 -11.87 -5.94
CA LEU A 227 4.67 -11.08 -4.80
C LEU A 227 3.23 -11.45 -4.44
N LEU A 228 2.35 -11.53 -5.45
CA LEU A 228 0.92 -11.79 -5.25
C LEU A 228 0.70 -13.18 -4.65
N ASN A 229 1.23 -14.23 -5.27
CA ASN A 229 1.02 -15.60 -4.81
C ASN A 229 1.61 -15.81 -3.41
N TRP A 230 2.78 -15.24 -3.12
CA TRP A 230 3.36 -15.30 -1.78
C TRP A 230 2.47 -14.63 -0.73
N SER A 231 1.97 -13.42 -1.03
CA SER A 231 1.08 -12.70 -0.12
C SER A 231 -0.21 -13.50 0.17
N LEU A 232 -0.81 -14.12 -0.85
CA LEU A 232 -2.06 -14.87 -0.74
C LEU A 232 -1.90 -16.22 -0.01
N HIS A 233 -0.76 -16.89 -0.14
CA HIS A 233 -0.54 -18.20 0.49
C HIS A 233 -0.31 -18.13 2.00
N TYR A 234 0.47 -17.15 2.46
CA TYR A 234 1.05 -17.16 3.81
C TYR A 234 0.47 -16.11 4.76
N SER A 235 -0.45 -15.27 4.29
CA SER A 235 -0.94 -14.12 5.04
C SER A 235 -1.60 -14.43 6.37
N TYR A 236 -2.48 -15.44 6.39
CA TYR A 236 -3.38 -15.66 7.51
C TYR A 236 -3.00 -16.82 8.44
N LYS A 237 -2.12 -17.71 7.99
CA LYS A 237 -1.81 -18.97 8.69
C LYS A 237 -0.69 -18.86 9.72
N LEU A 238 0.08 -17.78 9.70
CA LEU A 238 1.38 -17.70 10.35
C LEU A 238 1.45 -16.59 11.40
N ARG A 239 2.33 -16.78 12.39
CA ARG A 239 2.56 -15.81 13.47
C ARG A 239 3.45 -14.68 13.00
N ALA A 240 3.33 -13.52 13.63
CA ALA A 240 4.09 -12.30 13.29
C ALA A 240 5.62 -12.43 13.36
N THR A 241 6.15 -13.48 14.00
CA THR A 241 7.58 -13.74 14.14
C THR A 241 8.13 -14.70 13.08
N ASP A 242 7.29 -15.19 12.17
CA ASP A 242 7.69 -16.10 11.09
C ASP A 242 8.19 -15.30 9.87
N ASP A 243 9.36 -15.65 9.34
CA ASP A 243 9.92 -15.02 8.13
C ASP A 243 8.93 -15.07 6.95
N LYS A 244 8.15 -16.15 6.82
CA LYS A 244 7.14 -16.26 5.77
C LYS A 244 6.00 -15.25 5.94
N TYR A 245 5.57 -15.02 7.19
CA TYR A 245 4.58 -13.99 7.50
C TYR A 245 5.14 -12.60 7.19
N THR A 246 6.36 -12.32 7.64
CA THR A 246 7.05 -11.05 7.37
C THR A 246 7.14 -10.79 5.86
N LEU A 247 7.58 -11.78 5.09
CA LEU A 247 7.63 -11.67 3.64
C LEU A 247 6.24 -11.51 3.01
N SER A 248 5.21 -12.17 3.52
CA SER A 248 3.82 -12.00 3.07
C SER A 248 3.33 -10.56 3.21
N VAL A 249 3.59 -9.94 4.38
CA VAL A 249 3.23 -8.54 4.63
C VAL A 249 4.01 -7.61 3.70
N LEU A 250 5.33 -7.78 3.58
CA LEU A 250 6.17 -6.96 2.72
C LEU A 250 5.79 -7.08 1.23
N CYS A 251 5.45 -8.29 0.76
CA CYS A 251 4.96 -8.49 -0.60
C CYS A 251 3.65 -7.73 -0.83
N LEU A 252 2.71 -7.77 0.11
CA LEU A 252 1.44 -7.04 0.00
C LEU A 252 1.65 -5.52 0.01
N GLU A 253 2.54 -5.02 0.87
CA GLU A 253 2.94 -3.62 0.90
C GLU A 253 3.55 -3.17 -0.44
N LEU A 254 4.50 -3.94 -0.99
CA LEU A 254 5.11 -3.62 -2.27
C LEU A 254 4.09 -3.66 -3.42
N ILE A 255 3.16 -4.61 -3.43
CA ILE A 255 2.07 -4.64 -4.42
C ILE A 255 1.24 -3.37 -4.32
N LEU A 256 0.81 -2.99 -3.12
CA LEU A 256 -0.01 -1.78 -2.91
C LEU A 256 0.72 -0.53 -3.38
N ILE A 257 1.98 -0.34 -2.98
CA ILE A 257 2.82 0.77 -3.45
C ILE A 257 2.89 0.78 -4.98
N SER A 258 3.04 -0.39 -5.59
CA SER A 258 3.20 -0.54 -7.04
C SER A 258 1.93 -0.27 -7.83
N VAL A 259 0.75 -0.70 -7.36
CA VAL A 259 -0.52 -0.57 -8.10
C VAL A 259 -1.21 0.77 -7.87
N THR A 260 -1.01 1.39 -6.70
CA THR A 260 -1.73 2.61 -6.28
C THR A 260 -1.19 3.88 -6.92
N TYR A 261 0.08 3.88 -7.34
CA TYR A 261 0.72 5.02 -7.99
C TYR A 261 0.07 5.32 -9.35
N GLN A 262 -0.21 6.59 -9.64
CA GLN A 262 -0.64 6.99 -10.99
C GLN A 262 0.53 7.71 -11.61
N THR A 263 0.92 7.21 -12.77
CA THR A 263 2.02 7.72 -13.55
C THR A 263 1.70 9.12 -14.07
N SER A 264 2.71 9.99 -14.04
CA SER A 264 2.64 11.30 -14.68
C SER A 264 2.76 11.14 -16.19
N GLY A 265 1.95 11.87 -16.98
CA GLY A 265 1.98 11.85 -18.44
C GLY A 265 1.14 10.74 -19.09
N ASN A 266 1.51 10.33 -20.32
CA ASN A 266 0.78 9.33 -21.11
C ASN A 266 1.15 7.87 -20.81
N GLU A 267 2.18 7.64 -19.99
CA GLU A 267 2.59 6.28 -19.62
C GLU A 267 1.58 5.65 -18.67
N LYS A 268 1.29 4.36 -18.84
CA LYS A 268 0.38 3.62 -17.95
C LYS A 268 1.17 2.88 -16.88
N ASN A 269 0.68 2.91 -15.64
CA ASN A 269 1.20 2.04 -14.59
C ASN A 269 1.06 0.57 -15.00
N ARG A 270 2.19 -0.13 -15.14
CA ARG A 270 2.22 -1.52 -15.60
C ARG A 270 1.70 -2.50 -14.56
N PHE A 271 1.91 -2.26 -13.27
CA PHE A 271 1.38 -3.11 -12.20
C PHE A 271 -0.13 -3.01 -12.10
N SER A 272 -0.69 -1.80 -12.20
CA SER A 272 -2.14 -1.59 -12.29
C SER A 272 -2.73 -2.36 -13.48
N ASN A 273 -2.07 -2.31 -14.64
CA ASN A 273 -2.47 -3.07 -15.82
C ASN A 273 -2.34 -4.60 -15.63
N LEU A 274 -1.36 -5.08 -14.86
CA LEU A 274 -1.27 -6.51 -14.53
C LEU A 274 -2.41 -6.94 -13.61
N LEU A 275 -2.76 -6.12 -12.61
CA LEU A 275 -3.88 -6.37 -11.70
C LEU A 275 -5.22 -6.40 -12.45
N SER A 276 -5.43 -5.51 -13.42
CA SER A 276 -6.65 -5.44 -14.24
C SER A 276 -6.77 -6.56 -15.27
N ARG A 277 -5.70 -7.34 -15.51
CA ARG A 277 -5.69 -8.47 -16.45
C ARG A 277 -6.01 -9.81 -15.78
N ILE A 278 -6.22 -9.81 -14.46
CA ILE A 278 -6.68 -11.01 -13.74
C ILE A 278 -8.16 -11.21 -14.04
N CYS A 279 -8.46 -12.01 -15.05
CA CYS A 279 -9.84 -12.26 -15.51
C CYS A 279 -10.30 -13.70 -15.35
N GLN A 280 -9.41 -14.64 -15.00
CA GLN A 280 -9.80 -16.03 -14.82
C GLN A 280 -10.65 -16.17 -13.55
N GLN A 281 -11.87 -16.71 -13.69
CA GLN A 281 -12.82 -16.87 -12.59
C GLN A 281 -12.21 -17.61 -11.39
N LYS A 282 -11.50 -18.72 -11.66
CA LYS A 282 -10.73 -19.48 -10.65
C LYS A 282 -9.79 -18.60 -9.84
N ASP A 283 -9.03 -17.74 -10.52
CA ASP A 283 -8.00 -16.92 -9.88
C ASP A 283 -8.65 -15.82 -9.04
N ILE A 284 -9.72 -15.21 -9.55
CA ILE A 284 -10.52 -14.21 -8.82
C ILE A 284 -11.12 -14.82 -7.56
N GLU A 285 -11.75 -16.00 -7.66
CA GLU A 285 -12.32 -16.71 -6.52
C GLU A 285 -11.27 -17.06 -5.47
N TRP A 286 -10.09 -17.51 -5.91
CA TRP A 286 -8.98 -17.81 -5.01
C TRP A 286 -8.50 -16.54 -4.29
N ILE A 287 -8.26 -15.45 -5.03
CA ILE A 287 -7.86 -14.15 -4.48
C ILE A 287 -8.87 -13.67 -3.44
N LEU A 288 -10.16 -13.60 -3.81
CA LEU A 288 -11.20 -13.10 -2.91
C LEU A 288 -11.32 -13.96 -1.65
N THR A 289 -11.20 -15.28 -1.77
CA THR A 289 -11.17 -16.18 -0.61
C THR A 289 -10.02 -15.80 0.34
N LYS A 290 -8.81 -15.59 -0.19
CA LYS A 290 -7.64 -15.20 0.61
C LYS A 290 -7.75 -13.80 1.21
N VAL A 291 -8.36 -12.88 0.49
CA VAL A 291 -8.65 -11.53 0.99
C VAL A 291 -9.63 -11.59 2.15
N CYS A 292 -10.73 -12.34 2.05
CA CYS A 292 -11.68 -12.49 3.16
C CYS A 292 -11.01 -13.12 4.40
N GLU A 293 -10.13 -14.11 4.21
CA GLU A 293 -9.32 -14.67 5.30
C GLU A 293 -8.41 -13.60 5.92
N GLY A 294 -7.72 -12.81 5.11
CA GLY A 294 -6.82 -11.73 5.54
C GLY A 294 -7.50 -10.57 6.27
N LEU A 295 -8.73 -10.21 5.88
CA LEU A 295 -9.52 -9.17 6.55
C LEU A 295 -9.82 -9.47 8.02
N ASN A 296 -9.80 -10.74 8.43
CA ASN A 296 -9.98 -11.13 9.83
C ASN A 296 -8.73 -10.90 10.69
N GLN A 297 -7.59 -10.53 10.08
CA GLN A 297 -6.34 -10.30 10.80
C GLN A 297 -6.15 -8.85 11.21
N ARG A 298 -6.28 -8.57 12.52
CA ARG A 298 -6.15 -7.20 13.05
C ARG A 298 -4.84 -6.48 12.69
N SER A 299 -3.72 -7.19 12.58
CA SER A 299 -2.41 -6.58 12.30
C SER A 299 -2.22 -6.11 10.86
N THR A 300 -2.97 -6.66 9.91
CA THR A 300 -2.79 -6.47 8.46
C THR A 300 -4.09 -6.09 7.76
N VAL A 301 -5.19 -5.97 8.50
CA VAL A 301 -6.53 -5.67 7.97
C VAL A 301 -6.55 -4.46 7.04
N VAL A 302 -5.77 -3.42 7.33
CA VAL A 302 -5.70 -2.23 6.48
C VAL A 302 -5.07 -2.53 5.12
N LEU A 303 -4.02 -3.36 5.08
CA LEU A 303 -3.40 -3.77 3.82
C LEU A 303 -4.36 -4.64 3.00
N TRP A 304 -5.07 -5.57 3.64
CA TRP A 304 -6.06 -6.42 2.97
C TRP A 304 -7.25 -5.63 2.44
N ALA A 305 -7.76 -4.67 3.23
CA ALA A 305 -8.83 -3.77 2.78
C ALA A 305 -8.37 -2.89 1.61
N SER A 306 -7.15 -2.35 1.68
CA SER A 306 -6.57 -1.54 0.59
C SER A 306 -6.38 -2.38 -0.66
N PHE A 307 -5.92 -3.62 -0.52
CA PHE A 307 -5.73 -4.53 -1.66
C PHE A 307 -7.07 -4.93 -2.27
N LEU A 308 -8.08 -5.21 -1.45
CA LEU A 308 -9.44 -5.46 -1.93
C LEU A 308 -9.97 -4.28 -2.73
N TRP A 309 -9.78 -3.06 -2.21
CA TRP A 309 -10.16 -1.84 -2.90
C TRP A 309 -9.47 -1.74 -4.27
N GLU A 310 -8.15 -1.88 -4.34
CA GLU A 310 -7.42 -1.81 -5.61
C GLU A 310 -7.87 -2.90 -6.58
N PHE A 311 -7.99 -4.14 -6.08
CA PHE A 311 -8.41 -5.29 -6.88
C PHE A 311 -9.80 -5.08 -7.48
N ILE A 312 -10.76 -4.61 -6.68
CA ILE A 312 -12.09 -4.24 -7.15
C ILE A 312 -11.96 -3.09 -8.15
N SER A 313 -11.32 -1.98 -7.79
CA SER A 313 -11.28 -0.78 -8.62
C SER A 313 -10.77 -1.04 -10.05
N GLN A 314 -9.84 -1.99 -10.22
CA GLN A 314 -9.23 -2.36 -11.49
C GLN A 314 -9.99 -3.46 -12.26
N ASN A 315 -10.87 -4.23 -11.61
CA ASN A 315 -11.55 -5.40 -12.19
C ASN A 315 -13.08 -5.29 -12.20
N ARG A 316 -13.63 -4.08 -12.39
CA ARG A 316 -15.09 -3.73 -12.33
C ARG A 316 -16.05 -4.63 -13.09
N HIS A 317 -15.56 -5.42 -14.04
CA HIS A 317 -16.37 -6.20 -14.96
C HIS A 317 -16.32 -7.71 -14.70
N VAL A 318 -15.49 -8.19 -13.77
CA VAL A 318 -15.22 -9.61 -13.60
C VAL A 318 -15.16 -9.95 -12.11
N TYR A 319 -16.29 -10.35 -11.52
CA TYR A 319 -16.32 -10.76 -10.11
C TYR A 319 -17.16 -12.00 -9.87
N SER A 320 -16.65 -12.84 -8.97
CA SER A 320 -17.48 -13.80 -8.24
C SER A 320 -18.28 -13.05 -7.18
N LEU A 321 -19.52 -12.70 -7.50
CA LEU A 321 -20.41 -11.92 -6.62
C LEU A 321 -20.71 -12.64 -5.29
N GLU A 322 -20.67 -13.98 -5.28
CA GLU A 322 -20.87 -14.78 -4.08
C GLU A 322 -19.72 -14.61 -3.07
N LYS A 323 -18.46 -14.57 -3.53
CA LYS A 323 -17.31 -14.35 -2.64
C LYS A 323 -17.19 -12.92 -2.15
N LEU A 324 -17.65 -11.95 -2.94
CA LEU A 324 -17.76 -10.56 -2.47
C LEU A 324 -18.80 -10.43 -1.35
N ALA A 325 -19.90 -11.18 -1.41
CA ALA A 325 -20.87 -11.26 -0.33
C ALA A 325 -20.27 -11.87 0.95
N ASP A 326 -19.50 -12.96 0.86
CA ASP A 326 -18.79 -13.54 2.02
C ASP A 326 -17.90 -12.50 2.74
N CYS A 327 -17.20 -11.66 1.98
CA CYS A 327 -16.36 -10.59 2.51
C CYS A 327 -17.19 -9.44 3.13
N SER A 328 -18.41 -9.19 2.63
CA SER A 328 -19.21 -8.02 2.99
C SER A 328 -19.53 -7.93 4.49
N THR A 329 -19.82 -9.06 5.16
CA THR A 329 -20.07 -9.10 6.61
C THR A 329 -18.84 -8.66 7.42
N THR A 330 -17.64 -9.07 7.00
CA THR A 330 -16.40 -8.64 7.65
C THR A 330 -16.13 -7.17 7.40
N ILE A 331 -16.37 -6.67 6.19
CA ILE A 331 -16.20 -5.25 5.86
C ILE A 331 -17.23 -4.40 6.62
N MET A 332 -18.47 -4.87 6.77
CA MET A 332 -19.50 -4.24 7.62
C MET A 332 -19.07 -4.12 9.08
N LYS A 333 -18.48 -5.18 9.65
CA LYS A 333 -17.89 -5.11 10.99
C LYS A 333 -16.83 -4.02 11.11
N LEU A 334 -16.00 -3.84 10.08
CA LEU A 334 -14.96 -2.82 10.05
C LEU A 334 -15.57 -1.41 9.88
N ALA A 335 -16.57 -1.27 9.03
CA ALA A 335 -17.26 0.00 8.74
C ALA A 335 -18.11 0.52 9.91
N THR A 336 -18.48 -0.36 10.85
CA THR A 336 -19.31 -0.03 12.02
C THR A 336 -18.53 -0.01 13.34
N MET A 337 -17.19 -0.06 13.27
CA MET A 337 -16.34 0.13 14.45
C MET A 337 -16.60 1.52 15.05
N LYS A 338 -16.67 1.59 16.39
CA LYS A 338 -17.02 2.82 17.13
C LYS A 338 -16.03 3.97 16.97
N ASP A 339 -14.79 3.66 16.58
CA ASP A 339 -13.75 4.66 16.36
C ASP A 339 -13.79 5.10 14.88
N ASP A 340 -13.91 6.41 14.61
CA ASP A 340 -13.72 6.99 13.28
C ASP A 340 -12.24 6.88 12.88
N THR A 341 -11.87 5.69 12.40
CA THR A 341 -10.54 5.38 11.93
C THR A 341 -10.50 5.43 10.40
N PRO A 342 -9.32 5.67 9.80
CA PRO A 342 -9.17 5.57 8.35
C PRO A 342 -9.60 4.20 7.78
N LEU A 343 -9.52 3.15 8.59
CA LEU A 343 -10.02 1.82 8.23
C LEU A 343 -11.56 1.76 8.16
N THR A 344 -12.26 2.38 9.11
CA THR A 344 -13.73 2.48 9.14
C THR A 344 -14.25 3.15 7.87
N ARG A 345 -13.59 4.25 7.45
CA ARG A 345 -13.91 4.98 6.22
C ARG A 345 -13.60 4.16 4.96
N LEU A 346 -12.42 3.54 4.89
CA LEU A 346 -12.05 2.66 3.77
C LEU A 346 -13.04 1.50 3.61
N ALA A 347 -13.44 0.87 4.71
CA ALA A 347 -14.44 -0.20 4.70
C ALA A 347 -15.80 0.30 4.18
N SER A 348 -16.22 1.50 4.60
CA SER A 348 -17.44 2.15 4.11
C SER A 348 -17.38 2.40 2.60
N PHE A 349 -16.25 2.90 2.07
CA PHE A 349 -16.06 3.08 0.63
C PHE A 349 -16.08 1.76 -0.14
N ILE A 350 -15.47 0.70 0.40
CA ILE A 350 -15.51 -0.63 -0.24
C ILE A 350 -16.95 -1.12 -0.33
N LEU A 351 -17.73 -1.03 0.75
CA LEU A 351 -19.14 -1.44 0.74
C LEU A 351 -19.97 -0.64 -0.26
N LEU A 352 -19.75 0.68 -0.30
CA LEU A 352 -20.43 1.54 -1.25
C LEU A 352 -20.11 1.11 -2.69
N THR A 353 -18.82 0.92 -3.00
CA THR A 353 -18.39 0.46 -4.33
C THR A 353 -19.01 -0.89 -4.65
N LEU A 354 -18.98 -1.85 -3.73
CA LEU A 354 -19.58 -3.17 -3.92
C LEU A 354 -21.08 -3.07 -4.24
N SER A 355 -21.84 -2.29 -3.47
CA SER A 355 -23.26 -2.05 -3.71
C SER A 355 -23.56 -1.39 -5.07
N ARG A 356 -22.56 -0.73 -5.66
CA ARG A 356 -22.64 0.01 -6.93
C ARG A 356 -21.87 -0.66 -8.07
N ILE A 357 -21.44 -1.92 -7.94
CA ILE A 357 -20.83 -2.66 -9.07
C ILE A 357 -21.90 -3.13 -10.06
N SER A 358 -22.97 -3.74 -9.55
CA SER A 358 -24.10 -4.20 -10.35
C SER A 358 -25.32 -4.48 -9.48
N PRO A 359 -26.53 -4.51 -10.05
CA PRO A 359 -27.76 -4.97 -9.39
C PRO A 359 -27.59 -6.33 -8.68
N LEU A 360 -26.96 -7.30 -9.36
CA LEU A 360 -26.72 -8.64 -8.81
C LEU A 360 -25.72 -8.63 -7.63
N SER A 361 -24.79 -7.67 -7.60
CA SER A 361 -23.90 -7.49 -6.45
C SER A 361 -24.66 -6.97 -5.23
N ALA A 362 -25.50 -5.96 -5.42
CA ALA A 362 -26.36 -5.43 -4.38
C ALA A 362 -27.33 -6.50 -3.85
N GLU A 363 -27.87 -7.36 -4.72
CA GLU A 363 -28.71 -8.50 -4.35
C GLU A 363 -28.01 -9.50 -3.44
N LYS A 364 -26.75 -9.83 -3.71
CA LYS A 364 -25.99 -10.80 -2.92
C LYS A 364 -25.51 -10.23 -1.59
N ILE A 365 -25.19 -8.94 -1.54
CA ILE A 365 -24.60 -8.30 -0.36
C ILE A 365 -25.69 -7.78 0.60
N GLY A 366 -26.83 -7.34 0.06
CA GLY A 366 -27.92 -6.75 0.85
C GLY A 366 -28.38 -7.60 2.03
N PRO A 367 -28.68 -8.91 1.86
CA PRO A 367 -29.08 -9.79 2.95
C PRO A 367 -28.02 -9.90 4.06
N SER A 368 -26.74 -10.01 3.70
CA SER A 368 -25.64 -10.09 4.68
C SER A 368 -25.46 -8.80 5.47
N ILE A 369 -25.63 -7.64 4.81
CA ILE A 369 -25.66 -6.33 5.48
C ILE A 369 -26.83 -6.29 6.48
N LEU A 370 -28.03 -6.70 6.05
CA LEU A 370 -29.23 -6.67 6.87
C LEU A 370 -29.10 -7.57 8.11
N GLU A 371 -28.65 -8.81 7.92
CA GLU A 371 -28.42 -9.78 9.00
C GLU A 371 -27.42 -9.23 10.02
N TYR A 372 -26.33 -8.61 9.54
CA TYR A 372 -25.34 -8.00 10.41
C TYR A 372 -25.93 -6.86 11.25
N LEU A 373 -26.72 -5.98 10.64
CA LEU A 373 -27.36 -4.87 11.35
C LEU A 373 -28.34 -5.38 12.40
N TYR A 374 -29.16 -6.37 12.05
CA TYR A 374 -30.09 -6.99 12.99
C TYR A 374 -29.35 -7.59 14.20
N ALA A 375 -28.28 -8.35 13.95
CA ALA A 375 -27.49 -9.00 15.00
C ALA A 375 -26.75 -8.00 15.91
N ASN A 376 -26.49 -6.77 15.45
CA ASN A 376 -25.70 -5.77 16.17
C ASN A 376 -26.51 -4.53 16.59
N ARG A 377 -27.84 -4.57 16.45
CA ARG A 377 -28.75 -3.44 16.70
C ARG A 377 -28.49 -2.67 17.99
N ASP A 378 -28.24 -3.37 19.09
CA ASP A 378 -28.09 -2.76 20.43
C ASP A 378 -26.67 -2.17 20.63
N ASN A 379 -25.74 -2.48 19.74
CA ASN A 379 -24.33 -2.09 19.83
C ASN A 379 -23.89 -1.06 18.77
N LEU A 380 -24.76 -0.78 17.78
CA LEU A 380 -24.54 0.23 16.75
C LEU A 380 -24.70 1.62 17.37
N SER A 381 -23.62 2.24 17.80
CA SER A 381 -23.62 3.68 18.03
C SER A 381 -23.59 4.37 16.67
N VAL A 382 -24.74 4.80 16.18
CA VAL A 382 -24.94 5.58 14.94
C VAL A 382 -24.15 6.91 14.93
N LEU A 383 -23.50 7.27 16.05
CA LEU A 383 -23.07 8.63 16.34
C LEU A 383 -21.79 9.13 15.66
N GLU A 384 -21.00 8.32 14.94
CA GLU A 384 -19.75 8.82 14.29
C GLU A 384 -19.40 8.09 12.97
N ILE A 385 -20.38 7.48 12.30
CA ILE A 385 -20.18 6.94 10.95
C ILE A 385 -20.17 8.13 9.98
N GLU A 386 -19.31 8.15 8.96
CA GLU A 386 -19.47 9.02 7.78
C GLU A 386 -20.83 8.69 7.14
N SER A 387 -21.89 9.31 7.66
CA SER A 387 -23.27 8.82 7.56
C SER A 387 -23.71 8.70 6.12
N ALA A 388 -23.27 9.62 5.26
CA ALA A 388 -23.60 9.64 3.84
C ALA A 388 -23.18 8.36 3.09
N THR A 389 -21.92 7.89 3.25
CA THR A 389 -21.40 6.71 2.52
C THR A 389 -22.12 5.43 2.94
N PHE A 390 -22.39 5.31 4.23
CA PHE A 390 -23.11 4.16 4.79
C PHE A 390 -24.58 4.16 4.39
N ILE A 391 -25.25 5.32 4.47
CA ILE A 391 -26.63 5.50 4.02
C ILE A 391 -26.75 5.22 2.52
N ASP A 392 -25.82 5.70 1.70
CA ASP A 392 -25.78 5.42 0.26
C ASP A 392 -25.62 3.93 -0.04
N THR A 393 -24.83 3.22 0.77
CA THR A 393 -24.69 1.76 0.66
C THR A 393 -26.02 1.07 0.95
N LEU A 394 -26.67 1.45 2.06
CA LEU A 394 -27.98 0.93 2.42
C LEU A 394 -29.02 1.25 1.34
N TRP A 395 -28.99 2.45 0.77
CA TRP A 395 -29.86 2.87 -0.32
C TRP A 395 -29.75 1.93 -1.53
N ASN A 396 -28.53 1.63 -1.98
CA ASN A 396 -28.32 0.79 -3.16
C ASN A 396 -28.71 -0.68 -2.92
N CYS A 397 -28.51 -1.17 -1.69
CA CYS A 397 -28.84 -2.55 -1.33
C CYS A 397 -30.31 -2.74 -0.93
N ALA A 398 -31.00 -1.67 -0.52
CA ALA A 398 -32.37 -1.73 0.01
C ALA A 398 -33.36 -2.50 -0.89
N PRO A 399 -33.39 -2.32 -2.23
CA PRO A 399 -34.34 -3.04 -3.10
C PRO A 399 -34.25 -4.57 -3.01
N TYR A 400 -33.13 -5.10 -2.51
CA TYR A 400 -32.86 -6.54 -2.42
C TYR A 400 -32.82 -7.07 -0.98
N MET A 401 -33.12 -6.21 -0.01
CA MET A 401 -33.24 -6.61 1.38
C MET A 401 -34.64 -7.14 1.64
N ASP A 402 -34.76 -8.35 2.20
CA ASP A 402 -36.04 -8.85 2.70
C ASP A 402 -36.40 -8.14 4.01
N LEU A 403 -36.99 -6.96 3.89
CA LEU A 403 -37.42 -6.16 5.03
C LEU A 403 -38.72 -6.67 5.67
N THR A 404 -39.31 -7.78 5.19
CA THR A 404 -40.51 -8.35 5.80
C THR A 404 -40.26 -8.89 7.22
N GLN A 405 -39.00 -9.20 7.54
CA GLN A 405 -38.57 -9.62 8.88
C GLN A 405 -38.31 -8.46 9.85
N LEU A 406 -38.27 -7.21 9.37
CA LEU A 406 -38.04 -6.03 10.18
C LEU A 406 -39.32 -5.23 10.27
N GLU A 407 -40.00 -5.28 11.42
CA GLU A 407 -41.11 -4.38 11.65
C GLU A 407 -40.61 -2.92 11.51
N ARG A 408 -41.38 -2.09 10.80
CA ARG A 408 -41.03 -0.69 10.48
C ARG A 408 -40.63 0.12 11.72
N THR A 409 -41.21 -0.21 12.87
CA THR A 409 -40.89 0.32 14.20
C THR A 409 -39.50 -0.09 14.66
N GLU A 410 -39.11 -1.36 14.50
CA GLU A 410 -37.80 -1.89 14.90
C GLU A 410 -36.66 -1.36 14.03
N PHE A 411 -36.85 -1.22 12.71
CA PHE A 411 -35.84 -0.63 11.82
C PHE A 411 -35.59 0.85 12.12
N ASN A 412 -36.66 1.61 12.40
CA ASN A 412 -36.57 3.01 12.82
C ASN A 412 -35.92 3.16 14.21
N GLU A 413 -36.09 2.19 15.11
CA GLU A 413 -35.39 2.16 16.39
C GLU A 413 -33.90 1.80 16.24
N LEU A 414 -33.58 0.88 15.33
CA LEU A 414 -32.21 0.48 14.93
C LEU A 414 -31.39 1.65 14.40
N LEU A 415 -32.07 2.55 13.69
CA LEU A 415 -31.49 3.72 13.05
C LEU A 415 -31.91 5.01 13.74
N LYS A 416 -32.01 5.02 15.09
CA LYS A 416 -32.14 6.27 15.85
C LYS A 416 -30.94 7.18 15.57
N VAL A 417 -30.98 7.87 14.43
CA VAL A 417 -29.95 8.79 13.97
C VAL A 417 -30.31 10.15 14.55
N PRO A 418 -29.43 10.79 15.32
CA PRO A 418 -29.70 12.10 15.91
C PRO A 418 -29.79 13.24 14.86
N ASN A 419 -29.50 12.96 13.59
CA ASN A 419 -29.51 13.92 12.50
C ASN A 419 -30.80 13.83 11.66
N LYS A 420 -31.54 14.94 11.60
CA LYS A 420 -32.83 15.08 10.94
C LYS A 420 -32.77 14.79 9.43
N GLU A 421 -31.66 15.16 8.76
CA GLU A 421 -31.45 14.90 7.31
C GLU A 421 -31.33 13.40 7.02
N VAL A 422 -30.64 12.67 7.90
CA VAL A 422 -30.52 11.20 7.79
C VAL A 422 -31.87 10.53 8.02
N SER A 423 -32.67 11.04 8.95
CA SER A 423 -34.01 10.52 9.21
C SER A 423 -34.94 10.68 7.99
N GLU A 424 -34.86 11.81 7.29
CA GLU A 424 -35.61 12.03 6.04
C GLU A 424 -35.16 11.09 4.93
N TYR A 425 -33.84 10.94 4.71
CA TYR A 425 -33.29 10.06 3.66
C TYR A 425 -33.62 8.58 3.91
N LEU A 426 -33.52 8.13 5.16
CA LEU A 426 -33.90 6.77 5.57
C LEU A 426 -35.42 6.54 5.41
N SER A 427 -36.25 7.55 5.69
CA SER A 427 -37.69 7.45 5.45
C SER A 427 -38.02 7.29 3.96
N THR A 428 -37.22 7.89 3.08
CA THR A 428 -37.31 7.71 1.62
C THR A 428 -36.84 6.31 1.20
N ILE A 429 -35.73 5.79 1.74
CA ILE A 429 -35.29 4.40 1.52
C ILE A 429 -36.40 3.41 1.87
N LEU A 430 -37.00 3.60 3.05
CA LEU A 430 -38.09 2.78 3.54
C LEU A 430 -39.34 2.88 2.67
N SER A 431 -39.60 4.03 2.04
CA SER A 431 -40.71 4.18 1.10
C SER A 431 -40.45 3.46 -0.23
N LEU A 432 -39.20 3.46 -0.71
CA LEU A 432 -38.80 2.79 -1.96
C LEU A 432 -38.79 1.27 -1.82
N THR A 433 -38.30 0.75 -0.70
CA THR A 433 -38.39 -0.69 -0.38
C THR A 433 -39.82 -1.17 -0.24
N LYS A 434 -40.70 -0.33 0.30
CA LYS A 434 -42.13 -0.63 0.39
C LYS A 434 -42.80 -0.75 -0.97
N ASN A 435 -42.38 0.06 -1.94
CA ASN A 435 -42.89 0.04 -3.31
C ASN A 435 -42.36 -1.17 -4.10
N SER A 436 -41.10 -1.59 -3.87
CA SER A 436 -40.54 -2.80 -4.49
C SER A 436 -41.12 -4.10 -3.91
N LEU A 437 -41.55 -4.12 -2.64
CA LEU A 437 -42.21 -5.26 -2.01
C LEU A 437 -43.71 -5.39 -2.35
N SER A 438 -44.35 -4.34 -2.87
CA SER A 438 -45.81 -4.32 -3.10
C SER A 438 -46.26 -4.65 -4.52
N GLU A 439 -45.36 -4.80 -5.48
CA GLU A 439 -45.72 -5.13 -6.87
C GLU A 439 -44.92 -6.34 -7.39
N ASP A 440 -45.64 -7.39 -7.78
CA ASP A 440 -45.18 -8.57 -8.53
C ASP A 440 -44.86 -8.19 -10.00
N LYS A 441 -43.99 -7.19 -10.18
CA LYS A 441 -43.54 -6.73 -11.50
C LYS A 441 -42.06 -7.01 -11.66
N GLY A 442 -41.76 -7.99 -12.50
CA GLY A 442 -40.52 -7.97 -13.25
C GLY A 442 -40.34 -6.61 -13.92
N ASN A 443 -39.12 -6.07 -13.83
CA ASN A 443 -38.71 -4.80 -14.45
C ASN A 443 -39.47 -3.55 -13.97
N ALA A 444 -39.41 -3.22 -12.67
CA ALA A 444 -39.28 -1.80 -12.35
C ALA A 444 -37.92 -1.35 -12.90
N ASP A 445 -37.92 -0.49 -13.93
CA ASP A 445 -36.73 0.18 -14.46
C ASP A 445 -36.15 1.08 -13.37
N VAL A 446 -35.50 0.48 -12.37
CA VAL A 446 -34.59 1.21 -11.48
C VAL A 446 -33.45 1.63 -12.39
N VAL A 447 -33.45 2.91 -12.77
CA VAL A 447 -32.36 3.51 -13.55
C VAL A 447 -31.11 3.42 -12.69
N TRP A 448 -30.35 2.36 -12.92
CA TRP A 448 -29.09 2.13 -12.25
C TRP A 448 -28.06 3.04 -12.92
N GLU A 449 -27.75 4.16 -12.29
CA GLU A 449 -26.70 5.05 -12.76
C GLU A 449 -25.38 4.67 -12.07
N PRO A 450 -24.37 4.17 -12.81
CA PRO A 450 -23.04 3.99 -12.26
C PRO A 450 -22.47 5.36 -11.89
N VAL A 451 -22.27 5.61 -10.59
CA VAL A 451 -21.58 6.81 -10.15
C VAL A 451 -20.08 6.63 -10.38
N GLU A 452 -19.49 7.45 -11.24
CA GLU A 452 -18.04 7.52 -11.39
C GLU A 452 -17.41 8.14 -10.13
N PHE A 453 -16.89 7.29 -9.25
CA PHE A 453 -16.07 7.76 -8.14
C PHE A 453 -14.73 8.28 -8.68
N SER A 454 -14.60 9.59 -8.80
CA SER A 454 -13.35 10.25 -9.16
C SER A 454 -12.51 10.50 -7.91
N TRP A 455 -11.28 9.97 -7.91
CA TRP A 455 -10.28 10.32 -6.91
C TRP A 455 -9.79 11.73 -7.20
N ASN A 456 -10.37 12.72 -6.53
CA ASN A 456 -9.73 14.03 -6.49
C ASN A 456 -8.39 13.93 -5.74
N LYS A 457 -7.53 14.94 -5.95
CA LYS A 457 -6.17 15.00 -5.41
C LYS A 457 -6.12 14.82 -3.88
N GLU A 458 -7.12 15.30 -3.16
CA GLU A 458 -7.18 15.28 -1.69
C GLU A 458 -7.57 13.90 -1.14
N ARG A 459 -8.63 13.28 -1.67
CA ARG A 459 -9.05 11.92 -1.28
C ARG A 459 -7.93 10.92 -1.52
N ARG A 460 -7.19 11.12 -2.61
CA ARG A 460 -6.06 10.27 -2.96
C ARG A 460 -4.89 10.42 -1.99
N ARG A 461 -4.59 11.65 -1.58
CA ARG A 461 -3.58 11.91 -0.53
C ARG A 461 -3.95 11.22 0.77
N TRP A 462 -5.22 11.28 1.18
CA TRP A 462 -5.71 10.56 2.36
C TRP A 462 -5.50 9.05 2.23
N TYR A 463 -5.91 8.45 1.11
CA TYR A 463 -5.76 7.01 0.88
C TYR A 463 -4.29 6.56 0.86
N LEU A 464 -3.42 7.32 0.19
CA LEU A 464 -1.98 7.07 0.21
C LEU A 464 -1.42 7.20 1.63
N THR A 465 -1.90 8.15 2.44
CA THR A 465 -1.48 8.29 3.84
C THR A 465 -1.81 7.05 4.67
N ILE A 466 -2.93 6.35 4.38
CA ILE A 466 -3.28 5.10 5.06
C ILE A 466 -2.31 3.98 4.68
N ILE A 467 -2.04 3.83 3.39
CA ILE A 467 -1.13 2.80 2.87
C ILE A 467 0.27 3.05 3.41
N TYR A 468 0.81 4.24 3.20
CA TYR A 468 2.15 4.62 3.64
C TYR A 468 2.28 4.70 5.17
N GLY A 469 1.21 5.03 5.89
CA GLY A 469 1.19 4.98 7.35
C GLY A 469 1.30 3.56 7.91
N ASN A 470 0.72 2.56 7.24
CA ASN A 470 0.92 1.16 7.63
C ASN A 470 2.30 0.64 7.23
N VAL A 471 2.75 0.95 6.01
CA VAL A 471 4.12 0.65 5.56
C VAL A 471 5.13 1.22 6.54
N TYR A 472 4.91 2.44 7.04
CA TYR A 472 5.74 3.05 8.07
C TYR A 472 5.71 2.28 9.39
N LYS A 473 4.54 1.90 9.91
CA LYS A 473 4.43 1.13 11.17
C LYS A 473 5.14 -0.22 11.08
N THR A 474 5.04 -0.89 9.93
CA THR A 474 5.77 -2.14 9.67
C THR A 474 7.28 -1.88 9.66
N ASN A 475 7.74 -0.84 8.97
CA ASN A 475 9.15 -0.49 8.88
C ASN A 475 9.73 0.09 10.19
N LEU A 476 8.95 0.75 11.04
CA LEU A 476 9.37 1.22 12.37
C LEU A 476 9.88 0.06 13.25
N ARG A 477 9.35 -1.15 13.06
CA ARG A 477 9.86 -2.36 13.73
C ARG A 477 11.28 -2.73 13.27
N ILE A 478 11.62 -2.40 12.03
CA ILE A 478 12.95 -2.57 11.44
C ILE A 478 13.89 -1.44 11.90
N TYR A 479 13.35 -0.22 12.07
CA TYR A 479 14.13 1.00 12.38
C TYR A 479 14.38 1.29 13.87
N ALA A 480 13.91 0.45 14.79
CA ALA A 480 14.18 0.49 16.23
C ALA A 480 14.34 1.92 16.80
N LYS A 481 13.22 2.57 17.15
CA LYS A 481 13.18 3.82 17.94
C LYS A 481 13.90 5.04 17.31
N THR A 482 13.68 5.29 16.03
CA THR A 482 14.16 6.54 15.40
C THR A 482 13.00 7.43 15.02
N GLU A 483 13.04 8.69 15.46
CA GLU A 483 12.14 9.76 15.01
C GLU A 483 12.52 10.10 13.57
N ILE A 484 12.01 9.32 12.62
CA ILE A 484 11.98 9.76 11.23
C ILE A 484 10.90 10.84 11.16
N VAL A 485 11.28 12.05 10.75
CA VAL A 485 10.35 13.14 10.49
C VAL A 485 9.56 12.77 9.24
N LEU A 486 8.49 12.01 9.44
CA LEU A 486 7.46 11.86 8.43
C LEU A 486 6.79 13.21 8.21
N PHE A 487 6.22 13.43 7.03
CA PHE A 487 5.32 14.57 6.87
C PHE A 487 4.25 14.50 7.97
N LYS A 488 4.04 15.63 8.64
CA LYS A 488 2.94 15.79 9.60
C LYS A 488 1.67 15.59 8.79
N VAL A 489 0.89 14.56 9.11
CA VAL A 489 -0.46 14.40 8.57
C VAL A 489 -1.21 15.66 9.01
N GLU A 490 -1.39 16.61 8.11
CA GLU A 490 -2.21 17.79 8.40
C GLU A 490 -3.60 17.29 8.78
N GLU A 491 -4.16 17.88 9.83
CA GLU A 491 -5.52 17.56 10.26
C GLU A 491 -6.46 17.58 9.06
N THR A 492 -7.31 16.54 9.01
CA THR A 492 -8.32 16.33 7.97
C THR A 492 -8.91 17.65 7.49
N PRO A 493 -8.90 17.96 6.17
CA PRO A 493 -9.76 19.02 5.69
C PRO A 493 -11.19 18.64 6.06
N LYS A 494 -11.92 19.55 6.71
CA LYS A 494 -13.35 19.38 6.94
C LYS A 494 -14.04 19.27 5.57
N LEU A 495 -14.39 18.05 5.19
CA LEU A 495 -14.99 17.74 3.90
C LEU A 495 -16.49 18.05 3.93
N PHE A 496 -16.86 19.25 3.46
CA PHE A 496 -18.14 19.48 2.79
C PHE A 496 -17.92 20.41 1.59
N SER A 497 -18.16 19.86 0.40
CA SER A 497 -18.94 20.50 -0.67
C SER A 497 -19.18 19.45 -1.76
N ASN A 498 -20.31 18.75 -1.63
CA ASN A 498 -21.10 18.43 -2.80
C ASN A 498 -21.54 19.78 -3.39
N ASP A 499 -21.56 19.96 -4.70
CA ASP A 499 -22.54 20.81 -5.38
C ASP A 499 -22.40 20.68 -6.91
N SER A 500 -23.39 20.41 -7.76
CA SER A 500 -24.82 19.97 -7.71
C SER A 500 -25.42 20.56 -8.99
N PRO A 501 -26.14 19.86 -9.91
CA PRO A 501 -26.54 20.57 -11.13
C PRO A 501 -27.67 21.59 -10.95
N ALA A 502 -28.66 21.34 -10.08
CA ALA A 502 -29.87 22.19 -10.03
C ALA A 502 -29.81 23.30 -8.96
N GLU A 503 -29.19 23.05 -7.80
CA GLU A 503 -29.17 24.02 -6.70
C GLU A 503 -27.91 24.92 -6.72
N ALA A 504 -26.82 24.49 -7.36
CA ALA A 504 -25.65 25.35 -7.58
C ALA A 504 -25.97 26.55 -8.50
N LEU A 505 -26.97 26.43 -9.39
CA LEU A 505 -27.30 27.51 -10.33
C LEU A 505 -28.11 28.65 -9.69
N HIS A 506 -28.86 28.38 -8.62
CA HIS A 506 -29.67 29.40 -7.96
C HIS A 506 -28.97 30.04 -6.75
N SER A 507 -28.18 29.25 -6.00
CA SER A 507 -27.53 29.71 -4.77
C SER A 507 -26.18 30.43 -5.02
N ALA A 508 -25.46 30.14 -6.10
CA ALA A 508 -24.22 30.86 -6.44
C ALA A 508 -24.48 32.29 -7.00
N SER A 509 -25.66 32.54 -7.58
CA SER A 509 -26.10 33.85 -8.07
C SER A 509 -26.42 34.82 -6.92
N GLU A 510 -26.96 34.32 -5.82
CA GLU A 510 -27.33 35.13 -4.65
C GLU A 510 -26.14 35.38 -3.71
N LEU A 511 -25.23 34.40 -3.54
CA LEU A 511 -24.05 34.56 -2.67
C LEU A 511 -22.99 35.51 -3.24
N ALA A 512 -22.92 35.69 -4.56
CA ALA A 512 -22.03 36.66 -5.21
C ALA A 512 -22.48 38.12 -5.02
N THR A 513 -23.75 38.36 -4.67
CA THR A 513 -24.32 39.71 -4.55
C THR A 513 -24.23 40.26 -3.12
N ASP A 514 -24.24 39.40 -2.09
CA ASP A 514 -24.18 39.83 -0.68
C ASP A 514 -22.74 39.94 -0.13
N VAL A 515 -21.79 39.17 -0.66
CA VAL A 515 -20.38 39.30 -0.29
C VAL A 515 -19.73 40.56 -0.90
N MET A 516 -20.24 41.05 -2.05
CA MET A 516 -19.80 42.33 -2.64
C MET A 516 -20.45 43.58 -2.02
N LYS A 517 -21.51 43.43 -1.20
CA LYS A 517 -22.16 44.57 -0.52
C LYS A 517 -21.74 44.80 0.93
N SER A 518 -21.07 43.84 1.59
CA SER A 518 -20.74 43.93 3.03
C SER A 518 -19.25 44.01 3.40
N ALA A 519 -18.32 44.13 2.43
CA ALA A 519 -16.90 44.39 2.75
C ALA A 519 -16.33 45.65 2.07
N THR A 520 -17.20 46.50 1.52
CA THR A 520 -16.93 47.91 1.23
C THR A 520 -17.21 48.83 2.43
N SER A 521 -17.52 48.28 3.63
CA SER A 521 -17.87 49.08 4.82
C SER A 521 -16.87 49.00 5.99
N PHE A 522 -15.68 48.38 5.82
CA PHE A 522 -14.61 48.41 6.85
C PHE A 522 -13.35 49.19 6.43
N LEU A 523 -13.42 49.94 5.32
CA LEU A 523 -12.62 51.15 5.10
C LEU A 523 -13.51 52.35 5.40
N GLY A 524 -13.56 52.74 6.68
CA GLY A 524 -14.44 53.82 7.13
C GLY A 524 -14.51 54.08 8.62
N ARG A 525 -13.40 53.92 9.37
CA ARG A 525 -13.03 54.70 10.56
C ARG A 525 -11.58 54.50 10.93
#